data_AF-A0A7S2J222-F1
#
_entry.id   AF-A0A7S2J222-F1
#
_cell.length_a   1.000
_cell.length_b   1.000
_cell.length_c   1.000
_cell.angle_alpha   90.00
_cell.angle_beta   90.00
_cell.angle_gamma   90.00
#
_symmetry.space_group_name_H-M   'P 1'
#
loop_
_entity.id
_entity.type
_entity.pdbx_description
1 polymer ?
#
loop_
_entity_poly.entity_id
_entity_poly.type
_entity_poly.pdbx_seq_one_letter_code
_entity_poly.pdbx_strand_id
1 'polypeptide(L)'
;GTMPETLAPVGGQRAGDVDRDIMDLGVCALDGDCVGTLAGAKPFDAQRLRTAVATLQGEGLRVILVSRRDLGALLGAPAAVRQDEPCRIEQSSLLHMRCVNETVLDLIRVAYEYRCSAITSLASEHLEIDWRLPPAMQRWLRRVRQEFVVSFEFDNDGCFHALLPTQVRAWLRGHDSAHEKGAGRVVDKAEDARRHAAAGASAAAVWLENTGRPSPIGAEEGISGAEEAG
;
A
#
# COMPACT_ATOMS: atom_id res chain seq x y z
N GLY A 1 50.82 14.56 -35.18
CA GLY A 1 50.27 14.81 -33.85
C GLY A 1 48.78 15.00 -34.00
N THR A 2 48.02 13.94 -33.75
CA THR A 2 46.59 13.87 -34.02
C THR A 2 45.85 14.11 -32.70
N MET A 3 45.03 15.15 -32.65
CA MET A 3 44.19 15.49 -31.50
C MET A 3 43.02 14.50 -31.39
N PRO A 4 42.62 14.06 -30.18
CA PRO A 4 41.44 13.23 -30.01
C PRO A 4 40.16 14.05 -30.19
N GLU A 5 39.32 13.57 -31.10
CA GLU A 5 38.00 14.07 -31.43
C GLU A 5 37.06 13.90 -30.22
N THR A 6 36.62 15.01 -29.64
CA THR A 6 35.69 15.02 -28.51
C THR A 6 34.28 14.82 -29.04
N LEU A 7 33.77 13.58 -28.96
CA LEU A 7 32.40 13.25 -29.32
C LEU A 7 31.44 13.85 -28.29
N ALA A 8 30.64 14.83 -28.70
CA ALA A 8 29.56 15.38 -27.90
C ALA A 8 28.47 14.32 -27.65
N PRO A 9 27.87 14.25 -26.45
CA PRO A 9 26.79 13.32 -26.17
C PRO A 9 25.55 13.70 -26.99
N VAL A 10 25.09 12.75 -27.81
CA VAL A 10 23.85 12.83 -28.58
C VAL A 10 22.68 13.00 -27.60
N GLY A 11 22.07 14.19 -27.64
CA GLY A 11 20.86 14.52 -26.90
C GLY A 11 19.69 13.66 -27.36
N GLY A 12 19.48 12.52 -26.71
CA GLY A 12 18.25 11.75 -26.82
C GLY A 12 17.13 12.46 -26.11
N GLN A 13 16.35 13.26 -26.85
CA GLN A 13 15.04 13.73 -26.41
C GLN A 13 14.14 12.50 -26.20
N ARG A 14 13.97 12.08 -24.94
CA ARG A 14 12.97 11.08 -24.53
C ARG A 14 11.59 11.72 -24.62
N ALA A 15 11.01 11.69 -25.81
CA ALA A 15 9.58 11.84 -25.99
C ALA A 15 8.87 10.69 -25.25
N GLY A 16 7.98 11.02 -24.30
CA GLY A 16 7.03 10.06 -23.74
C GLY A 16 6.83 10.04 -22.20
N ASP A 17 7.18 11.09 -21.45
CA ASP A 17 7.02 11.11 -19.97
C ASP A 17 5.82 11.97 -19.49
N VAL A 18 4.77 12.10 -20.31
CA VAL A 18 3.64 13.01 -20.01
C VAL A 18 2.43 12.30 -19.38
N ASP A 19 2.44 10.97 -19.24
CA ASP A 19 1.23 10.20 -18.89
C ASP A 19 1.34 9.33 -17.62
N ARG A 20 2.22 9.69 -16.66
CA ARG A 20 2.67 8.73 -15.62
C ARG A 20 2.27 9.00 -14.18
N ASP A 21 1.48 10.02 -13.90
CA ASP A 21 1.02 10.33 -12.54
C ASP A 21 -0.52 10.43 -12.44
N ILE A 22 -1.26 9.76 -13.32
CA ILE A 22 -2.71 9.59 -13.13
C ILE A 22 -2.92 8.69 -11.91
N MET A 23 -3.57 9.26 -10.90
CA MET A 23 -3.93 8.60 -9.65
C MET A 23 -5.32 7.96 -9.77
N ASP A 24 -5.50 6.74 -9.26
CA ASP A 24 -6.82 6.16 -9.02
C ASP A 24 -7.39 6.79 -7.73
N LEU A 25 -8.23 7.81 -7.92
CA LEU A 25 -8.85 8.57 -6.83
C LEU A 25 -9.94 7.78 -6.07
N GLY A 26 -10.37 6.63 -6.62
CA GLY A 26 -11.38 5.76 -6.01
C GLY A 26 -10.79 4.60 -5.22
N VAL A 27 -9.46 4.59 -5.01
CA VAL A 27 -8.74 3.60 -4.21
C VAL A 27 -7.87 4.31 -3.19
N CYS A 28 -7.73 3.72 -2.01
CA CYS A 28 -6.71 4.12 -1.05
C CYS A 28 -6.03 2.88 -0.44
N ALA A 29 -4.74 3.02 -0.15
CA ALA A 29 -4.00 2.05 0.66
C ALA A 29 -4.01 2.52 2.11
N LEU A 30 -4.36 1.64 3.06
CA LEU A 30 -4.50 1.96 4.48
C LEU A 30 -3.48 1.20 5.32
N ASP A 31 -2.74 1.91 6.16
CA ASP A 31 -1.83 1.32 7.15
C ASP A 31 -2.62 0.72 8.33
N GLY A 32 -2.92 -0.57 8.25
CA GLY A 32 -3.74 -1.27 9.23
C GLY A 32 -3.09 -1.37 10.61
N ASP A 33 -1.76 -1.45 10.66
CA ASP A 33 -1.04 -1.51 11.93
C ASP A 33 -1.03 -0.15 12.62
N CYS A 34 -0.78 0.93 11.88
CA CYS A 34 -0.82 2.30 12.39
C CYS A 34 -2.22 2.68 12.91
N VAL A 35 -3.28 2.37 12.15
CA VAL A 35 -4.66 2.61 12.58
C VAL A 35 -4.99 1.81 13.84
N GLY A 36 -4.66 0.51 13.82
CA GLY A 36 -4.97 -0.39 14.94
C GLY A 36 -4.14 -0.09 16.20
N THR A 37 -2.94 0.49 16.07
CA THR A 37 -2.05 0.80 17.20
C THR A 37 -1.79 2.30 17.30
N LEU A 38 -2.58 3.00 18.12
CA LEU A 38 -2.36 4.42 18.44
C LEU A 38 -0.93 4.64 18.98
N ALA A 39 -0.07 5.20 18.13
CA ALA A 39 1.30 5.61 18.47
C ALA A 39 2.16 4.55 19.20
N GLY A 40 1.97 3.26 18.88
CA GLY A 40 2.80 2.16 19.39
C GLY A 40 2.67 1.82 20.88
N ALA A 41 1.86 2.56 21.65
CA ALA A 41 1.73 2.35 23.11
C ALA A 41 0.51 1.49 23.50
N LYS A 42 -0.50 1.41 22.63
CA LYS A 42 -1.76 0.70 22.90
C LYS A 42 -1.79 -0.67 22.22
N PRO A 43 -2.49 -1.65 22.81
CA PRO A 43 -2.77 -2.91 22.12
C PRO A 43 -3.52 -2.64 20.82
N PHE A 44 -3.40 -3.57 19.87
CA PHE A 44 -4.09 -3.48 18.60
C PHE A 44 -5.61 -3.50 18.81
N ASP A 45 -6.27 -2.46 18.32
CA ASP A 45 -7.71 -2.28 18.39
C ASP A 45 -8.34 -2.60 17.02
N ALA A 46 -8.92 -3.80 16.93
CA ALA A 46 -9.61 -4.26 15.73
C ALA A 46 -10.85 -3.42 15.42
N GLN A 47 -11.52 -2.85 16.43
CA GLN A 47 -12.72 -2.06 16.23
C GLN A 47 -12.39 -0.74 15.55
N ARG A 48 -11.33 -0.06 16.01
CA ARG A 48 -10.85 1.17 15.36
C ARG A 48 -10.48 0.94 13.90
N LEU A 49 -9.83 -0.18 13.60
CA LEU A 49 -9.53 -0.54 12.22
C LEU A 49 -10.80 -0.77 11.39
N ARG A 50 -11.78 -1.49 11.94
CA ARG A 50 -13.06 -1.71 11.26
C ARG A 50 -13.80 -0.41 11.01
N THR A 51 -13.84 0.51 11.98
CA THR A 51 -14.41 1.84 11.83
C THR A 51 -13.71 2.60 10.70
N ALA A 52 -12.38 2.64 10.67
CA ALA A 52 -11.65 3.33 9.61
C ALA A 52 -11.97 2.78 8.21
N VAL A 53 -11.95 1.45 8.05
CA VAL A 53 -12.28 0.80 6.78
C VAL A 53 -13.72 1.11 6.37
N ALA A 54 -14.68 0.97 7.29
CA ALA A 54 -16.08 1.23 7.01
C ALA A 54 -16.35 2.71 6.69
N THR A 55 -15.69 3.65 7.37
CA THR A 55 -15.79 5.08 7.07
C THR A 55 -15.28 5.37 5.65
N LEU A 56 -14.10 4.88 5.29
CA LEU A 56 -13.54 5.09 3.95
C LEU A 56 -14.43 4.46 2.86
N GLN A 57 -14.98 3.27 3.10
CA GLN A 57 -15.94 2.66 2.18
C GLN A 57 -17.26 3.43 2.10
N GLY A 58 -17.74 3.96 3.22
CA GLY A 58 -18.92 4.83 3.29
C GLY A 58 -18.75 6.14 2.53
N GLU A 59 -17.51 6.62 2.38
CA GLU A 59 -17.17 7.74 1.50
C GLU A 59 -17.10 7.35 0.02
N GLY A 60 -17.17 6.05 -0.31
CA GLY A 60 -17.13 5.52 -1.68
C GLY A 60 -15.75 5.05 -2.14
N LEU A 61 -14.77 4.90 -1.23
CA LEU A 61 -13.42 4.43 -1.56
C LEU A 61 -13.30 2.91 -1.49
N ARG A 62 -12.54 2.33 -2.43
CA ARG A 62 -12.04 0.97 -2.31
C ARG A 62 -10.77 0.96 -1.46
N VAL A 63 -10.70 0.07 -0.49
CA VAL A 63 -9.61 0.07 0.51
C VAL A 63 -8.67 -1.11 0.25
N ILE A 64 -7.38 -0.82 0.10
CA ILE A 64 -6.31 -1.81 0.16
C ILE A 64 -5.68 -1.73 1.56
N LEU A 65 -6.06 -2.65 2.42
CA LEU A 65 -5.57 -2.72 3.78
C LEU A 65 -4.22 -3.43 3.83
N VAL A 66 -3.20 -2.73 4.33
CA VAL A 66 -1.82 -3.21 4.42
C VAL A 66 -1.46 -3.38 5.89
N SER A 67 -1.19 -4.62 6.33
CA SER A 67 -0.85 -4.92 7.73
C SER A 67 0.08 -6.12 7.86
N ARG A 68 0.89 -6.17 8.92
CA ARG A 68 1.70 -7.36 9.28
C ARG A 68 0.84 -8.50 9.86
N ARG A 69 -0.35 -8.17 10.36
CA ARG A 69 -1.25 -9.11 11.05
C ARG A 69 -2.09 -9.86 10.04
N ASP A 70 -2.46 -11.10 10.38
CA ASP A 70 -3.52 -11.78 9.64
C ASP A 70 -4.87 -11.27 10.14
N LEU A 71 -5.48 -10.40 9.33
CA LEU A 71 -6.74 -9.74 9.65
C LEU A 71 -7.95 -10.43 9.01
N GLY A 72 -7.76 -11.54 8.29
CA GLY A 72 -8.83 -12.21 7.55
C GLY A 72 -10.02 -12.59 8.45
N ALA A 73 -9.74 -13.15 9.62
CA ALA A 73 -10.77 -13.50 10.59
C ALA A 73 -11.45 -12.27 11.21
N LEU A 74 -10.71 -11.16 11.40
CA LEU A 74 -11.24 -9.95 12.05
C LEU A 74 -12.15 -9.14 11.13
N LEU A 75 -11.86 -9.14 9.83
CA LEU A 75 -12.61 -8.40 8.81
C LEU A 75 -13.73 -9.23 8.21
N GLY A 76 -13.54 -10.56 8.10
CA GLY A 76 -14.49 -11.48 7.49
C GLY A 76 -15.47 -12.12 8.47
N ALA A 77 -15.21 -12.09 9.79
CA ALA A 77 -16.19 -12.58 10.75
C ALA A 77 -17.47 -11.73 10.62
N PRO A 78 -18.64 -12.37 10.43
CA PRO A 78 -19.90 -11.69 10.68
C PRO A 78 -19.86 -11.31 12.16
N ALA A 79 -19.50 -10.06 12.45
CA ALA A 79 -19.62 -9.54 13.80
C ALA A 79 -21.04 -9.86 14.22
N ALA A 80 -21.18 -10.54 15.36
CA ALA A 80 -22.49 -10.89 15.89
C ALA A 80 -23.30 -9.59 15.86
N VAL A 81 -24.25 -9.52 14.91
CA VAL A 81 -24.89 -8.27 14.49
C VAL A 81 -25.64 -7.76 15.70
N ARG A 82 -24.99 -6.92 16.49
CA ARG A 82 -25.69 -6.05 17.42
C ARG A 82 -26.41 -5.08 16.50
N GLN A 83 -27.73 -4.98 16.66
CA GLN A 83 -28.60 -4.19 15.78
C GLN A 83 -28.19 -2.70 15.70
N ASP A 84 -27.30 -2.27 16.59
CA ASP A 84 -26.76 -0.91 16.64
C ASP A 84 -25.33 -0.77 16.11
N GLU A 85 -24.71 -1.78 15.49
CA GLU A 85 -23.35 -1.63 14.95
C GLU A 85 -23.36 -1.01 13.53
N PRO A 86 -22.89 0.24 13.36
CA PRO A 86 -23.13 1.01 12.13
C PRO A 86 -22.15 0.71 10.98
N CYS A 87 -21.19 -0.20 11.16
CA CYS A 87 -20.04 -0.28 10.26
C CYS A 87 -19.90 -1.67 9.60
N ARG A 88 -20.79 -1.97 8.64
CA ARG A 88 -20.65 -3.16 7.80
C ARG A 88 -19.56 -2.93 6.75
N ILE A 89 -18.49 -3.72 6.83
CA ILE A 89 -17.41 -3.71 5.82
C ILE A 89 -17.86 -4.50 4.58
N GLU A 90 -17.79 -3.84 3.43
CA GLU A 90 -18.06 -4.46 2.14
C GLU A 90 -16.80 -5.19 1.64
N GLN A 91 -16.86 -6.53 1.56
CA GLN A 91 -15.70 -7.33 1.18
C GLN A 91 -15.30 -7.17 -0.30
N SER A 92 -16.24 -6.83 -1.19
CA SER A 92 -15.96 -6.53 -2.60
C SER A 92 -15.08 -5.29 -2.80
N SER A 93 -15.14 -4.37 -1.83
CA SER A 93 -14.45 -3.08 -1.84
C SER A 93 -13.24 -3.07 -0.90
N LEU A 94 -12.78 -4.26 -0.46
CA LEU A 94 -11.66 -4.44 0.45
C LEU A 94 -10.67 -5.48 -0.11
N LEU A 95 -9.41 -5.09 -0.22
CA LEU A 95 -8.28 -5.98 -0.48
C LEU A 95 -7.36 -5.98 0.75
N HIS A 96 -7.06 -7.15 1.32
CA HIS A 96 -6.10 -7.25 2.41
C HIS A 96 -4.75 -7.77 1.88
N MET A 97 -3.68 -7.03 2.17
CA MET A 97 -2.30 -7.38 1.82
C MET A 97 -1.47 -7.53 3.10
N ARG A 98 -0.97 -8.75 3.31
CA ARG A 98 -0.05 -9.03 4.41
C ARG A 98 1.35 -8.51 4.08
N CYS A 99 1.90 -7.70 4.97
CA CYS A 99 3.25 -7.17 4.84
C CYS A 99 4.30 -8.23 5.08
N VAL A 100 5.37 -8.17 4.32
CA VAL A 100 6.59 -8.96 4.54
C VAL A 100 7.66 -8.11 5.21
N ASN A 101 7.67 -6.81 4.93
CA ASN A 101 8.61 -5.85 5.49
C ASN A 101 7.93 -4.97 6.54
N GLU A 102 8.56 -3.85 6.89
CA GLU A 102 7.89 -2.78 7.63
C GLU A 102 6.64 -2.32 6.89
N THR A 103 5.52 -2.23 7.62
CA THR A 103 4.19 -1.94 7.09
C THR A 103 4.18 -0.70 6.21
N VAL A 104 4.90 0.36 6.61
CA VAL A 104 4.96 1.61 5.85
C VAL A 104 5.67 1.46 4.50
N LEU A 105 6.71 0.62 4.40
CA LEU A 105 7.41 0.43 3.12
C LEU A 105 6.52 -0.34 2.14
N ASP A 106 5.88 -1.40 2.62
CA ASP A 106 4.97 -2.18 1.80
C ASP A 106 3.71 -1.35 1.45
N LEU A 107 3.23 -0.49 2.35
CA LEU A 107 2.17 0.49 2.07
C LEU A 107 2.55 1.39 0.89
N ILE A 108 3.75 2.00 0.92
CA ILE A 108 4.20 2.86 -0.17
C ILE A 108 4.34 2.09 -1.49
N ARG A 109 4.83 0.85 -1.45
CA ARG A 109 4.93 0.00 -2.65
C ARG A 109 3.57 -0.28 -3.26
N VAL A 110 2.60 -0.68 -2.43
CA VAL A 110 1.21 -0.90 -2.85
C VAL A 110 0.65 0.37 -3.45
N ALA A 111 0.80 1.48 -2.76
CA ALA A 111 0.21 2.73 -3.17
C ALA A 111 0.86 3.27 -4.48
N TYR A 112 2.14 2.97 -4.72
CA TYR A 112 2.83 3.20 -6.01
C TYR A 112 2.31 2.29 -7.12
N GLU A 113 2.13 0.99 -6.85
CA GLU A 113 1.68 0.01 -7.82
C GLU A 113 0.24 0.27 -8.28
N TYR A 114 -0.65 0.59 -7.34
CA TYR A 114 -2.06 0.88 -7.58
C TYR A 114 -2.34 2.36 -7.88
N ARG A 115 -1.31 3.21 -7.87
CA ARG A 115 -1.42 4.66 -8.10
C ARG A 115 -2.50 5.32 -7.26
N CYS A 116 -2.56 4.98 -5.98
CA CYS A 116 -3.65 5.37 -5.08
C CYS A 116 -3.10 6.01 -3.81
N SER A 117 -3.87 6.86 -3.11
CA SER A 117 -3.37 7.55 -1.92
C SER A 117 -3.01 6.58 -0.79
N ALA A 118 -1.95 6.87 -0.04
CA ALA A 118 -1.54 6.11 1.14
C ALA A 118 -2.00 6.81 2.43
N ILE A 119 -2.82 6.14 3.23
CA ILE A 119 -3.35 6.63 4.50
C ILE A 119 -2.49 6.08 5.64
N THR A 120 -1.76 6.96 6.34
CA THR A 120 -0.88 6.61 7.46
C THR A 120 -0.66 7.83 8.37
N SER A 121 -0.32 7.61 9.64
CA SER A 121 0.06 8.69 10.56
C SER A 121 1.56 9.03 10.52
N LEU A 122 2.34 8.36 9.66
CA LEU A 122 3.77 8.58 9.55
C LEU A 122 4.06 9.82 8.70
N ALA A 123 5.02 10.63 9.15
CA ALA A 123 5.46 11.82 8.42
C ALA A 123 6.07 11.42 7.06
N SER A 124 5.50 11.94 5.98
CA SER A 124 5.91 11.66 4.60
C SER A 124 7.38 12.03 4.33
N GLU A 125 7.90 13.02 5.06
CA GLU A 125 9.28 13.50 5.02
C GLU A 125 10.33 12.40 5.14
N HIS A 126 10.08 11.43 6.02
CA HIS A 126 11.04 10.36 6.27
C HIS A 126 11.03 9.30 5.17
N LEU A 127 9.92 9.18 4.44
CA LEU A 127 9.74 8.13 3.44
C LEU A 127 10.48 8.45 2.13
N GLU A 128 10.59 9.73 1.76
CA GLU A 128 11.20 10.14 0.49
C GLU A 128 12.70 9.85 0.40
N ILE A 129 13.37 9.85 1.55
CA ILE A 129 14.80 9.61 1.69
C ILE A 129 15.12 8.19 2.19
N ASP A 130 14.10 7.35 2.38
CA ASP A 130 14.30 5.98 2.85
C ASP A 130 15.03 5.16 1.77
N TRP A 131 16.25 4.76 2.09
CA TRP A 131 17.13 3.99 1.19
C TRP A 131 16.58 2.62 0.82
N ARG A 132 15.60 2.11 1.56
CA ARG A 132 14.94 0.81 1.31
C ARG A 132 13.90 0.89 0.20
N LEU A 133 13.50 2.10 -0.20
CA LEU A 133 12.64 2.32 -1.35
C LEU A 133 13.48 2.42 -2.64
N PRO A 134 13.04 1.78 -3.74
CA PRO A 134 13.66 1.96 -5.05
C PRO A 134 13.70 3.44 -5.48
N PRO A 135 14.75 3.90 -6.20
CA PRO A 135 14.87 5.30 -6.65
C PRO A 135 13.71 5.80 -7.51
N ALA A 136 12.99 4.89 -8.20
CA ALA A 136 11.78 5.25 -8.95
C ALA A 136 10.63 5.66 -8.01
N MET A 137 10.41 4.91 -6.93
CA MET A 137 9.38 5.21 -5.93
C MET A 137 9.71 6.48 -5.15
N GLN A 138 10.97 6.66 -4.75
CA GLN A 138 11.43 7.90 -4.10
C GLN A 138 11.22 9.14 -4.99
N ARG A 139 11.48 9.03 -6.29
CA ARG A 139 11.23 10.13 -7.24
C ARG A 139 9.74 10.40 -7.38
N TRP A 140 8.93 9.34 -7.47
CA TRP A 140 7.48 9.49 -7.55
C TRP A 140 6.90 10.12 -6.29
N LEU A 141 7.26 9.66 -5.08
CA LEU A 141 6.82 10.25 -3.81
C LEU A 141 7.09 11.76 -3.75
N ARG A 142 8.30 12.18 -4.14
CA ARG A 142 8.67 13.60 -4.21
C ARG A 142 7.79 14.42 -5.15
N ARG A 143 7.25 13.83 -6.22
CA ARG A 143 6.33 14.51 -7.15
C ARG A 143 4.91 14.60 -6.61
N VAL A 144 4.42 13.55 -5.95
CA VAL A 144 3.00 13.45 -5.51
C VAL A 144 2.78 13.79 -4.04
N ARG A 145 3.85 14.16 -3.31
CA ARG A 145 3.93 14.26 -1.85
C ARG A 145 2.71 14.86 -1.15
N GLN A 146 2.25 16.04 -1.58
CA GLN A 146 1.19 16.78 -0.89
C GLN A 146 -0.20 16.17 -1.09
N GLU A 147 -0.37 15.35 -2.12
CA GLU A 147 -1.67 14.81 -2.53
C GLU A 147 -1.77 13.30 -2.26
N PHE A 148 -0.69 12.69 -1.79
CA PHE A 148 -0.55 11.25 -1.77
C PHE A 148 -0.62 10.64 -0.38
N VAL A 149 0.14 11.19 0.56
CA VAL A 149 0.16 10.71 1.94
C VAL A 149 -0.92 11.44 2.72
N VAL A 150 -1.95 10.69 3.08
CA VAL A 150 -3.12 11.18 3.80
C VAL A 150 -2.95 10.86 5.27
N SER A 151 -2.90 11.90 6.08
CA SER A 151 -2.99 11.74 7.53
C SER A 151 -4.42 11.44 7.94
N PHE A 152 -4.57 10.78 9.08
CA PHE A 152 -5.85 10.53 9.69
C PHE A 152 -5.80 10.81 11.18
N GLU A 153 -6.97 10.99 11.78
CA GLU A 153 -7.15 11.09 13.21
C GLU A 153 -8.42 10.38 13.65
N PHE A 154 -8.53 10.16 14.96
CA PHE A 154 -9.78 9.73 15.59
C PHE A 154 -10.18 10.82 16.56
N ASP A 155 -11.45 11.23 16.52
CA ASP A 155 -11.97 12.15 17.52
C ASP A 155 -12.25 11.44 18.87
N ASN A 156 -12.74 12.21 19.84
CA ASN A 156 -13.04 11.71 21.19
C ASN A 156 -14.20 10.69 21.20
N ASP A 157 -15.05 10.71 20.16
CA ASP A 157 -16.17 9.77 20.01
C ASP A 157 -15.74 8.48 19.29
N GLY A 158 -14.47 8.42 18.84
CA GLY A 158 -13.93 7.30 18.11
C GLY A 158 -14.30 7.29 16.63
N CYS A 159 -14.79 8.41 16.09
CA CYS A 159 -15.02 8.54 14.66
C CYS A 159 -13.68 8.72 13.95
N PHE A 160 -13.52 8.03 12.83
CA PHE A 160 -12.34 8.12 11.99
C PHE A 160 -12.47 9.29 11.02
N HIS A 161 -11.41 10.10 10.91
CA HIS A 161 -11.33 11.24 9.99
C HIS A 161 -10.05 11.14 9.16
N ALA A 162 -10.17 11.05 7.83
CA ALA A 162 -9.04 11.12 6.91
C ALA A 162 -8.97 12.51 6.26
N LEU A 163 -7.77 13.11 6.22
CA LEU A 163 -7.55 14.41 5.58
C LEU A 163 -7.38 14.25 4.07
N LEU A 164 -8.46 13.85 3.39
CA LEU A 164 -8.42 13.54 1.96
C LEU A 164 -8.04 14.77 1.11
N PRO A 165 -7.17 14.59 0.08
CA PRO A 165 -6.81 15.62 -0.87
C PRO A 165 -8.04 16.23 -1.56
N THR A 166 -7.95 17.51 -1.93
CA THR A 166 -9.04 18.22 -2.63
C THR A 166 -9.48 17.51 -3.91
N GLN A 167 -8.54 16.90 -4.65
CA GLN A 167 -8.86 16.14 -5.86
C GLN A 167 -9.71 14.90 -5.57
N VAL A 168 -9.35 14.12 -4.55
CA VAL A 168 -10.13 12.95 -4.10
C VAL A 168 -11.53 13.40 -3.65
N ARG A 169 -11.61 14.43 -2.81
CA ARG A 169 -12.92 14.97 -2.36
C ARG A 169 -13.79 15.47 -3.51
N ALA A 170 -13.21 16.11 -4.51
CA ALA A 170 -13.93 16.55 -5.71
C ALA A 170 -14.43 15.36 -6.54
N TRP A 171 -13.61 14.31 -6.68
CA TRP A 171 -13.97 13.07 -7.35
C TRP A 171 -15.14 12.37 -6.65
N LEU A 172 -15.09 12.23 -5.32
CA LEU A 172 -16.15 11.58 -4.54
C LEU A 172 -17.51 12.28 -4.75
N ARG A 173 -17.55 13.63 -4.68
CA ARG A 173 -18.76 14.42 -4.95
C ARG A 173 -19.32 14.23 -6.37
N GLY A 174 -18.43 14.08 -7.35
CA GLY A 174 -18.80 13.87 -8.75
C GLY A 174 -19.33 12.46 -9.00
N HIS A 175 -18.83 11.47 -8.26
CA HIS A 175 -19.23 10.08 -8.39
C HIS A 175 -20.67 9.84 -7.90
N ASP A 176 -21.06 10.46 -6.77
CA ASP A 176 -22.43 10.38 -6.24
C ASP A 176 -23.47 10.90 -7.25
N SER A 177 -23.13 11.97 -7.97
CA SER A 177 -23.98 12.58 -9.00
C SER A 177 -24.14 11.71 -10.26
N ALA A 178 -23.17 10.84 -10.55
CA ALA A 178 -23.20 9.96 -11.72
C ALA A 178 -24.01 8.68 -11.44
N HIS A 179 -24.01 8.20 -10.20
CA HIS A 179 -24.72 6.98 -9.81
C HIS A 179 -26.25 7.20 -9.80
N GLU A 180 -26.74 8.41 -9.46
CA GLU A 180 -28.17 8.76 -9.55
C GLU A 180 -28.70 8.85 -10.99
N LYS A 181 -27.84 9.18 -11.97
CA LYS A 181 -28.25 9.33 -13.39
C LYS A 181 -27.98 8.08 -14.24
N GLY A 182 -27.28 7.08 -13.70
CA GLY A 182 -26.68 5.97 -14.45
C GLY A 182 -27.33 4.59 -14.27
N ALA A 183 -28.40 4.45 -13.50
CA ALA A 183 -29.06 3.16 -13.21
C ALA A 183 -29.75 2.48 -14.43
N GLY A 184 -29.33 2.77 -15.65
CA GLY A 184 -29.85 2.22 -16.91
C GLY A 184 -28.85 1.43 -17.76
N ARG A 185 -27.58 1.24 -17.37
CA ARG A 185 -26.64 0.48 -18.23
C ARG A 185 -25.54 -0.24 -17.45
N VAL A 186 -25.89 -1.39 -16.87
CA VAL A 186 -24.94 -2.37 -16.34
C VAL A 186 -24.52 -3.31 -17.47
N VAL A 187 -23.28 -3.20 -17.95
CA VAL A 187 -22.61 -4.25 -18.73
C VAL A 187 -21.12 -4.25 -18.38
N ASP A 188 -20.67 -5.37 -17.80
CA ASP A 188 -19.32 -5.97 -17.88
C ASP A 188 -18.08 -5.12 -17.56
N LYS A 189 -17.87 -4.77 -16.27
CA LYS A 189 -16.54 -4.32 -15.76
C LYS A 189 -15.92 -5.22 -14.68
N ALA A 190 -16.62 -6.28 -14.25
CA ALA A 190 -16.11 -7.19 -13.23
C ALA A 190 -14.99 -8.14 -13.73
N GLU A 191 -14.82 -8.28 -15.04
CA GLU A 191 -13.82 -9.20 -15.61
C GLU A 191 -12.40 -8.60 -15.64
N ASP A 192 -12.26 -7.27 -15.76
CA ASP A 192 -10.95 -6.61 -15.79
C ASP A 192 -10.24 -6.64 -14.42
N ALA A 193 -10.97 -6.53 -13.32
CA ALA A 193 -10.40 -6.60 -11.97
C ALA A 193 -9.76 -7.96 -11.67
N ARG A 194 -10.28 -9.06 -12.23
CA ARG A 194 -9.69 -10.41 -12.06
C ARG A 194 -8.41 -10.60 -12.87
N ARG A 195 -8.27 -9.93 -14.02
CA ARG A 195 -7.06 -10.02 -14.85
C ARG A 195 -5.87 -9.28 -14.23
N HIS A 196 -6.12 -8.20 -13.48
CA HIS A 196 -5.07 -7.47 -12.75
C HIS A 196 -4.56 -8.20 -11.50
N ALA A 197 -5.42 -8.94 -10.78
CA ALA A 197 -4.99 -9.76 -9.65
C ALA A 197 -4.03 -10.90 -10.04
N ALA A 198 -4.19 -11.46 -11.25
CA ALA A 198 -3.27 -12.47 -11.78
C ALA A 198 -1.92 -11.89 -12.22
N ALA A 199 -1.88 -10.63 -12.66
CA ALA A 199 -0.64 -9.94 -13.03
C ALA A 199 0.24 -9.59 -11.81
N GLY A 200 -0.37 -9.22 -10.67
CA GLY A 200 0.34 -9.00 -9.41
C GLY A 200 0.99 -10.27 -8.84
N ALA A 201 0.35 -11.43 -9.02
CA ALA A 201 0.94 -12.72 -8.63
C ALA A 201 2.20 -13.08 -9.46
N SER A 202 2.28 -12.63 -10.72
CA SER A 202 3.46 -12.85 -11.57
C SER A 202 4.65 -11.95 -11.20
N ALA A 203 4.42 -10.73 -10.70
CA ALA A 203 5.49 -9.85 -10.24
C ALA A 203 6.08 -10.34 -8.90
N ALA A 204 5.27 -10.93 -8.03
CA ALA A 204 5.72 -11.56 -6.79
C ALA A 204 6.53 -12.85 -7.02
N ALA A 205 6.18 -13.64 -8.05
CA ALA A 205 6.91 -14.85 -8.41
C ALA A 205 8.33 -14.57 -8.93
N VAL A 206 8.52 -13.49 -9.70
CA VAL A 206 9.85 -13.09 -10.23
C VAL A 206 10.79 -12.57 -9.13
N TRP A 207 10.25 -12.08 -8.02
CA TRP A 207 11.06 -11.61 -6.89
C TRP A 207 11.51 -12.73 -5.94
N LEU A 208 10.74 -13.81 -5.80
CA LEU A 208 11.11 -14.97 -4.96
C LEU A 208 12.24 -15.82 -5.57
N GLU A 209 12.44 -15.79 -6.89
CA GLU A 209 13.53 -16.54 -7.54
C GLU A 209 14.91 -15.86 -7.41
N ASN A 210 14.99 -14.59 -7.00
CA ASN A 210 16.24 -13.82 -7.03
C ASN A 210 16.88 -13.57 -5.65
N THR A 211 16.32 -14.11 -4.55
CA THR A 211 16.79 -13.82 -3.17
C THR A 211 17.43 -14.99 -2.41
N GLY A 212 17.91 -16.05 -3.07
CA GLY A 212 18.97 -16.86 -2.44
C GLY A 212 18.97 -18.35 -2.75
N ARG A 213 19.97 -18.77 -3.52
CA ARG A 213 20.68 -20.01 -3.18
C ARG A 213 21.76 -19.65 -2.16
N PRO A 214 21.71 -20.15 -0.92
CA PRO A 214 22.88 -20.11 -0.07
C PRO A 214 23.98 -20.98 -0.69
N SER A 215 25.18 -20.41 -0.86
CA SER A 215 26.37 -21.18 -1.20
C SER A 215 26.63 -22.21 -0.08
N PRO A 216 26.95 -23.47 -0.41
CA PRO A 216 27.31 -24.45 0.60
C PRO A 216 28.63 -24.03 1.24
N ILE A 217 28.58 -23.62 2.50
CA ILE A 217 29.76 -23.44 3.35
C ILE A 217 30.31 -24.83 3.62
N GLY A 218 31.59 -25.02 3.26
CA GLY A 218 32.31 -26.27 3.40
C GLY A 218 32.33 -26.74 4.85
N ALA A 219 32.11 -28.04 5.02
CA ALA A 219 32.42 -28.76 6.23
C ALA A 219 33.94 -28.80 6.37
N GLU A 220 34.49 -28.06 7.33
CA GLU A 220 35.85 -28.31 7.83
C GLU A 220 35.78 -29.36 8.94
N GLU A 221 36.43 -30.49 8.67
CA GLU A 221 36.74 -31.53 9.61
C GLU A 221 37.88 -31.11 10.55
N GLY A 222 37.85 -31.66 11.77
CA GLY A 222 39.01 -31.77 12.67
C GLY A 222 38.94 -30.80 13.86
N ILE A 223 39.40 -31.14 15.07
CA ILE A 223 40.32 -32.19 15.49
C ILE A 223 39.96 -32.53 16.95
N SER A 224 39.98 -33.84 17.25
CA SER A 224 39.97 -34.43 18.57
C SER A 224 41.21 -34.01 19.37
N GLY A 225 41.00 -33.49 20.58
CA GLY A 225 42.05 -33.31 21.58
C GLY A 225 41.54 -33.75 22.94
N ALA A 226 41.90 -34.98 23.33
CA ALA A 226 41.76 -35.48 24.69
C ALA A 226 42.91 -34.94 25.55
N GLU A 227 42.62 -34.50 26.77
CA GLU A 227 43.63 -34.35 27.82
C GLU A 227 43.04 -34.77 29.17
N GLU A 228 43.35 -36.00 29.56
CA GLU A 228 43.51 -36.43 30.94
C GLU A 228 44.76 -35.76 31.51
N ALA A 229 44.69 -35.20 32.73
CA ALA A 229 45.72 -35.37 33.75
C ALA A 229 45.34 -34.66 35.07
N GLY A 230 45.46 -35.40 36.18
CA GLY A 230 45.95 -34.88 37.46
C GLY A 230 44.93 -34.38 38.46
#